data_AF-A0A8T1SN85-F1
#
_entry.id   AF-A0A8T1SN85-F1
#
_cell.length_a   1.000
_cell.length_b   1.000
_cell.length_c   1.000
_cell.angle_alpha   90.00
_cell.angle_beta   90.00
_cell.angle_gamma   90.00
#
_symmetry.space_group_name_H-M   'P 1'
#
loop_
_entity.id
_entity.type
_entity.pdbx_description
1 polymer ?
#
loop_
_entity_poly.entity_id
_entity_poly.type
_entity_poly.pdbx_seq_one_letter_code
_entity_poly.pdbx_strand_id
1 'polypeptide(L)'
;TQSLDGAKMVARFFLQLGDYGSAIQFLVMSKCNNEAFTLAQQHNKMEIYADIIGSENTTNEDYQSIALYFEGEKKHFQAGKFFLLCSQYARALKHFLKSPSTEDNMAIEMAIETVGQAKDEALTNQLIDYLMGESDGMPKDAKYLFRLYMALKQYREAARTAIIIAREEQSAGNYRNAHDVLFSMYSELKTQKIKIPSEMATNLMILHSYILVKTHVKRGDHMKGARMLIRVANNISKFPSHIVPILTSTVIECHRAGLKNSAFSFAAMLMRPEYRNKIDLKYKKKIEAMVRRPDTSEAEEPTTPCPYCEFLLPECELLCPGCKNNLPYCIATGRHMVKNDWTACPNCDFPALHSEFKNMLQSENICPMCSERVSIVHLKKIADCTPYLNPEEMEQ
;
A
#
# COMPACT_ATOMS: atom_id res chain seq x y z
N THR A 1 -48.65 -10.46 1.66
CA THR A 1 -49.01 -11.62 2.51
C THR A 1 -48.10 -11.68 3.74
N GLN A 2 -48.04 -10.62 4.54
CA GLN A 2 -47.23 -10.55 5.77
C GLN A 2 -48.16 -10.51 6.98
N SER A 3 -48.81 -11.63 7.30
CA SER A 3 -49.55 -11.75 8.56
C SER A 3 -48.57 -12.20 9.65
N LEU A 4 -48.35 -11.36 10.67
CA LEU A 4 -47.56 -11.71 11.86
C LEU A 4 -48.11 -12.97 12.54
N ASP A 5 -49.44 -13.13 12.53
CA ASP A 5 -50.11 -14.31 13.09
C ASP A 5 -49.88 -15.57 12.24
N GLY A 6 -49.79 -15.41 10.91
CA GLY A 6 -49.39 -16.49 10.00
C GLY A 6 -47.96 -16.98 10.30
N ALA A 7 -47.02 -16.07 10.52
CA ALA A 7 -45.65 -16.43 10.91
C ALA A 7 -45.60 -17.18 12.26
N LYS A 8 -46.39 -16.78 13.26
CA LYS A 8 -46.51 -17.50 14.55
C LYS A 8 -47.08 -18.90 14.39
N MET A 9 -48.08 -19.07 13.51
CA MET A 9 -48.68 -20.38 13.27
C MET A 9 -47.68 -21.33 12.58
N VAL A 10 -46.91 -20.82 11.62
CA VAL A 10 -45.84 -21.59 10.97
C VAL A 10 -44.72 -21.92 11.95
N ALA A 11 -44.34 -21.01 12.85
CA ALA A 11 -43.37 -21.30 13.90
C ALA A 11 -43.84 -22.45 14.81
N ARG A 12 -45.11 -22.47 15.23
CA ARG A 12 -45.69 -23.56 16.03
C ARG A 12 -45.72 -24.90 15.28
N PHE A 13 -45.94 -24.87 13.97
CA PHE A 13 -45.88 -26.06 13.12
C PHE A 13 -44.47 -26.66 13.10
N PHE A 14 -43.43 -25.85 12.90
CA PHE A 14 -42.04 -26.33 12.92
C PHE A 14 -41.58 -26.78 14.31
N LEU A 15 -42.09 -26.16 15.39
CA LEU A 15 -41.87 -26.65 16.76
C LEU A 15 -42.40 -28.08 16.95
N GLN A 16 -43.58 -28.41 16.41
CA GLN A 16 -44.15 -29.76 16.50
C GLN A 16 -43.36 -30.80 15.69
N LEU A 17 -42.71 -30.36 14.60
CA LEU A 17 -41.86 -31.21 13.77
C LEU A 17 -40.44 -31.40 14.33
N GLY A 18 -40.09 -30.69 15.41
CA GLY A 18 -38.74 -30.70 15.98
C GLY A 18 -37.70 -29.92 15.16
N ASP A 19 -38.13 -29.16 14.16
CA ASP A 19 -37.25 -28.26 13.39
C ASP A 19 -37.18 -26.88 14.09
N TYR A 20 -36.33 -26.83 15.11
CA TYR A 20 -36.14 -25.62 15.91
C TYR A 20 -35.48 -24.48 15.13
N GLY A 21 -34.70 -24.76 14.08
CA GLY A 21 -34.05 -23.73 13.27
C GLY A 21 -35.06 -22.91 12.48
N SER A 22 -35.96 -23.59 11.77
CA SER A 22 -37.06 -22.96 11.05
C SER A 22 -38.04 -22.27 12.01
N ALA A 23 -38.32 -22.87 13.17
CA ALA A 23 -39.16 -22.24 14.20
C ALA A 23 -38.59 -20.89 14.67
N ILE A 24 -37.28 -20.81 14.96
CA ILE A 24 -36.60 -19.56 15.35
C ILE A 24 -36.75 -18.50 14.25
N GLN A 25 -36.56 -18.88 12.98
CA GLN A 25 -36.69 -17.95 11.84
C GLN A 25 -38.08 -17.32 11.79
N PHE A 26 -39.14 -18.13 11.85
CA PHE A 26 -40.51 -17.63 11.82
C PHE A 26 -40.89 -16.83 13.07
N LEU A 27 -40.31 -17.16 14.24
CA LEU A 27 -40.50 -16.38 15.47
C LEU A 27 -39.88 -14.98 15.35
N VAL A 28 -38.66 -14.85 14.81
CA VAL A 28 -38.02 -13.55 14.56
C VAL A 28 -38.81 -12.74 13.52
N MET A 29 -39.26 -13.37 12.43
CA MET A 29 -40.14 -12.72 11.43
C MET A 29 -41.46 -12.24 12.02
N SER A 30 -41.97 -12.91 13.06
CA SER A 30 -43.19 -12.53 13.78
C SER A 30 -43.00 -11.46 14.87
N LYS A 31 -41.77 -10.93 15.02
CA LYS A 31 -41.35 -9.97 16.06
C LYS A 31 -41.41 -10.53 17.50
N CYS A 32 -41.33 -11.85 17.65
CA CYS A 32 -41.27 -12.53 18.95
C CYS A 32 -39.83 -12.86 19.34
N ASN A 33 -38.97 -11.83 19.42
CA ASN A 33 -37.53 -11.99 19.66
C ASN A 33 -37.22 -12.71 20.98
N ASN A 34 -37.92 -12.39 22.07
CA ASN A 34 -37.72 -13.04 23.37
C ASN A 34 -38.00 -14.55 23.34
N GLU A 35 -39.08 -14.98 22.67
CA GLU A 35 -39.39 -16.41 22.52
C GLU A 35 -38.40 -17.11 21.61
N ALA A 36 -37.97 -16.45 20.53
CA ALA A 36 -36.93 -16.95 19.64
C ALA A 36 -35.58 -17.12 20.37
N PHE A 37 -35.21 -16.16 21.23
CA PHE A 37 -33.99 -16.21 22.03
C PHE A 37 -34.00 -17.39 23.01
N THR A 38 -35.08 -17.56 23.79
CA THR A 38 -35.16 -18.66 24.78
C THR A 38 -35.13 -20.02 24.09
N LEU A 39 -35.82 -20.16 22.96
CA LEU A 39 -35.80 -21.36 22.15
C LEU A 39 -34.40 -21.65 21.58
N ALA A 40 -33.70 -20.61 21.09
CA ALA A 40 -32.35 -20.73 20.58
C ALA A 40 -31.34 -21.12 21.67
N GLN A 41 -31.48 -20.56 22.88
CA GLN A 41 -30.66 -20.91 24.04
C GLN A 41 -30.88 -22.35 24.48
N GLN A 42 -32.13 -22.80 24.59
CA GLN A 42 -32.48 -24.15 25.03
C GLN A 42 -31.98 -25.25 24.07
N HIS A 43 -32.03 -24.98 22.76
CA HIS A 43 -31.65 -25.95 21.74
C HIS A 43 -30.24 -25.74 21.15
N ASN A 44 -29.44 -24.86 21.75
CA ASN A 44 -28.10 -24.51 21.29
C ASN A 44 -28.05 -24.10 19.80
N LYS A 45 -29.04 -23.31 19.37
CA LYS A 45 -29.20 -22.76 18.02
C LYS A 45 -28.99 -21.24 17.99
N MET A 46 -28.20 -20.73 18.92
CA MET A 46 -27.99 -19.28 19.08
C MET A 46 -27.33 -18.62 17.88
N GLU A 47 -26.49 -19.35 17.13
CA GLU A 47 -25.88 -18.87 15.89
C GLU A 47 -26.94 -18.58 14.81
N ILE A 48 -27.96 -19.43 14.68
CA ILE A 48 -29.06 -19.23 13.74
C ILE A 48 -29.89 -18.00 14.14
N TYR A 49 -30.16 -17.84 15.44
CA TYR A 49 -30.86 -16.65 15.94
C TYR A 49 -30.06 -15.37 15.68
N ALA A 50 -28.77 -15.39 16.00
CA ALA A 50 -27.81 -14.31 15.78
C ALA A 50 -27.72 -13.86 14.31
N ASP A 51 -27.79 -14.78 13.36
CA ASP A 51 -27.74 -14.46 11.93
C ASP A 51 -29.04 -13.83 11.41
N ILE A 52 -30.20 -14.23 11.98
CA ILE A 52 -31.53 -13.82 11.50
C ILE A 52 -31.97 -12.48 12.11
N ILE A 53 -31.53 -12.18 13.34
CA ILE A 53 -31.92 -10.98 14.07
C ILE A 53 -31.28 -9.69 13.51
N GLY A 54 -30.60 -9.71 12.36
CA GLY A 54 -30.04 -8.52 11.70
C GLY A 54 -31.06 -7.60 11.01
N SER A 55 -32.37 -7.75 11.26
CA SER A 55 -33.44 -7.02 10.54
C SER A 55 -33.88 -5.72 11.24
N GLU A 56 -34.60 -4.85 10.52
CA GLU A 56 -35.00 -3.46 10.87
C GLU A 56 -35.68 -3.24 12.25
N ASN A 57 -35.97 -4.29 13.03
CA ASN A 57 -36.67 -4.20 14.33
C ASN A 57 -35.83 -4.67 15.53
N THR A 58 -34.52 -4.84 15.38
CA THR A 58 -33.68 -5.37 16.46
C THR A 58 -33.19 -4.29 17.40
N THR A 59 -33.38 -4.51 18.71
CA THR A 59 -33.00 -3.54 19.73
C THR A 59 -31.57 -3.75 20.22
N ASN A 60 -30.97 -2.72 20.81
CA ASN A 60 -29.66 -2.84 21.46
C ASN A 60 -29.67 -3.87 22.61
N GLU A 61 -30.82 -4.05 23.28
CA GLU A 61 -31.00 -5.03 24.35
C GLU A 61 -30.95 -6.46 23.81
N ASP A 62 -31.56 -6.70 22.64
CA ASP A 62 -31.49 -7.99 21.95
C ASP A 62 -30.02 -8.33 21.63
N TYR A 63 -29.27 -7.40 21.03
CA TYR A 63 -27.84 -7.60 20.74
C TYR A 63 -27.01 -7.81 22.01
N GLN A 64 -27.31 -7.09 23.09
CA GLN A 64 -26.62 -7.28 24.37
C GLN A 64 -26.87 -8.66 24.97
N SER A 65 -28.11 -9.18 24.90
CA SER A 65 -28.43 -10.52 25.38
C SER A 65 -27.67 -11.62 24.62
N ILE A 66 -27.55 -11.46 23.30
CA ILE A 66 -26.77 -12.35 22.43
C ILE A 66 -25.28 -12.28 22.79
N ALA A 67 -24.75 -11.07 22.99
CA ALA A 67 -23.36 -10.86 23.36
C ALA A 67 -23.01 -11.54 24.70
N LEU A 68 -23.89 -11.39 25.71
CA LEU A 68 -23.73 -12.01 27.03
C LEU A 68 -23.76 -13.54 26.96
N TYR A 69 -24.62 -14.11 26.10
CA TYR A 69 -24.65 -15.54 25.86
C TYR A 69 -23.30 -16.04 25.29
N PHE A 70 -22.80 -15.41 24.23
CA PHE A 70 -21.52 -15.79 23.63
C PHE A 70 -20.33 -15.54 24.56
N GLU A 71 -20.39 -14.50 25.41
CA GLU A 71 -19.41 -14.26 26.47
C GLU A 71 -19.39 -15.43 27.48
N GLY A 72 -20.55 -15.93 27.90
CA GLY A 72 -20.68 -17.09 28.79
C GLY A 72 -20.12 -18.39 28.20
N GLU A 73 -20.35 -18.61 26.91
CA GLU A 73 -19.81 -19.75 26.14
C GLU A 73 -18.32 -19.60 25.78
N LYS A 74 -17.67 -18.50 26.20
CA LYS A 74 -16.27 -18.15 25.86
C LYS A 74 -16.00 -18.01 24.36
N LYS A 75 -17.06 -17.79 23.55
CA LYS A 75 -16.98 -17.48 22.12
C LYS A 75 -16.66 -16.00 21.93
N HIS A 76 -15.39 -15.63 22.13
CA HIS A 76 -14.95 -14.24 22.22
C HIS A 76 -15.21 -13.41 20.96
N PHE A 77 -14.95 -13.95 19.76
CA PHE A 77 -15.18 -13.21 18.51
C PHE A 77 -16.66 -12.84 18.31
N GLN A 78 -17.55 -13.81 18.48
CA GLN A 78 -19.00 -13.61 18.36
C GLN A 78 -19.50 -12.62 19.42
N ALA A 79 -19.05 -12.77 20.67
CA ALA A 79 -19.37 -11.82 21.73
C ALA A 79 -18.96 -10.39 21.37
N GLY A 80 -17.73 -10.22 20.87
CA GLY A 80 -17.21 -8.92 20.42
C GLY A 80 -18.07 -8.28 19.32
N LYS A 81 -18.47 -9.07 18.31
CA LYS A 81 -19.33 -8.61 17.21
C LYS A 81 -20.67 -8.06 17.72
N PHE A 82 -21.31 -8.76 18.64
CA PHE A 82 -22.59 -8.32 19.20
C PHE A 82 -22.45 -7.15 20.18
N PHE A 83 -21.33 -7.05 20.92
CA PHE A 83 -21.03 -5.85 21.71
C PHE A 83 -20.78 -4.62 20.84
N LEU A 84 -20.18 -4.79 19.67
CA LEU A 84 -20.02 -3.70 18.70
C LEU A 84 -21.38 -3.21 18.19
N LEU A 85 -22.29 -4.14 17.85
CA LEU A 85 -23.64 -3.81 17.37
C LEU A 85 -24.49 -3.04 18.40
N CYS A 86 -24.26 -3.23 19.71
CA CYS A 86 -24.92 -2.46 20.76
C CYS A 86 -24.09 -1.26 21.27
N SER A 87 -23.07 -0.83 20.51
CA SER A 87 -22.20 0.32 20.80
C SER A 87 -21.40 0.19 22.11
N GLN A 88 -21.21 -1.02 22.64
CA GLN A 88 -20.36 -1.27 23.82
C GLN A 88 -18.89 -1.49 23.40
N TYR A 89 -18.28 -0.45 22.85
CA TYR A 89 -16.96 -0.51 22.21
C TYR A 89 -15.85 -1.05 23.12
N ALA A 90 -15.79 -0.65 24.39
CA ALA A 90 -14.75 -1.10 25.32
C ALA A 90 -14.81 -2.63 25.58
N ARG A 91 -16.02 -3.18 25.69
CA ARG A 91 -16.21 -4.63 25.86
C ARG A 91 -15.95 -5.37 24.55
N ALA A 92 -16.43 -4.83 23.43
CA ALA A 92 -16.16 -5.38 22.12
C ALA A 92 -14.65 -5.52 21.87
N LEU A 93 -13.89 -4.44 22.08
CA LEU A 93 -12.44 -4.43 21.95
C LEU A 93 -11.77 -5.49 22.84
N LYS A 94 -12.13 -5.53 24.13
CA LYS A 94 -11.58 -6.52 25.07
C LYS A 94 -11.81 -7.97 24.62
N HIS A 95 -12.93 -8.26 23.96
CA HIS A 95 -13.21 -9.59 23.42
C HIS A 95 -12.44 -9.89 22.14
N PHE A 96 -12.33 -8.91 21.23
CA PHE A 96 -11.52 -9.07 20.01
C PHE A 96 -10.03 -9.31 20.33
N LEU A 97 -9.48 -8.59 21.31
CA LEU A 97 -8.08 -8.77 21.75
C LEU A 97 -7.81 -10.12 22.44
N LYS A 98 -8.86 -10.82 22.90
CA LYS A 98 -8.78 -12.12 23.57
C LYS A 98 -9.07 -13.30 22.64
N SER A 99 -9.47 -13.04 21.40
CA SER A 99 -9.84 -14.12 20.47
C SER A 99 -8.62 -14.99 20.17
N PRO A 100 -8.75 -16.33 20.12
CA PRO A 100 -7.65 -17.24 19.84
C PRO A 100 -7.16 -17.16 18.37
N SER A 101 -5.92 -17.62 18.17
CA SER A 101 -5.08 -17.30 17.01
C SER A 101 -5.58 -17.75 15.63
N THR A 102 -6.57 -18.62 15.58
CA THR A 102 -7.18 -19.07 14.31
C THR A 102 -8.02 -17.99 13.63
N GLU A 103 -8.47 -16.98 14.39
CA GLU A 103 -9.30 -15.87 13.88
C GLU A 103 -8.60 -14.50 13.95
N ASP A 104 -7.30 -14.46 14.27
CA ASP A 104 -6.55 -13.23 14.61
C ASP A 104 -6.70 -12.12 13.57
N ASN A 105 -6.63 -12.45 12.28
CA ASN A 105 -6.73 -11.45 11.23
C ASN A 105 -8.12 -10.80 11.21
N MET A 106 -9.20 -11.56 11.43
CA MET A 106 -10.56 -10.98 11.46
C MET A 106 -10.83 -10.25 12.78
N ALA A 107 -10.36 -10.80 13.91
CA ALA A 107 -10.52 -10.17 15.21
C ALA A 107 -9.83 -8.80 15.28
N ILE A 108 -8.62 -8.67 14.72
CA ILE A 108 -7.89 -7.40 14.67
C ILE A 108 -8.60 -6.38 13.77
N GLU A 109 -9.11 -6.79 12.60
CA GLU A 109 -9.86 -5.87 11.72
C GLU A 109 -11.14 -5.36 12.41
N MET A 110 -11.87 -6.24 13.09
CA MET A 110 -13.05 -5.85 13.89
C MET A 110 -12.67 -4.94 15.07
N ALA A 111 -11.51 -5.14 15.69
CA ALA A 111 -10.99 -4.25 16.72
C ALA A 111 -10.66 -2.85 16.17
N ILE A 112 -10.04 -2.78 14.98
CA ILE A 112 -9.78 -1.52 14.28
C ILE A 112 -11.09 -0.80 13.95
N GLU A 113 -12.08 -1.52 13.43
CA GLU A 113 -13.41 -0.96 13.16
C GLU A 113 -14.06 -0.43 14.44
N THR A 114 -14.00 -1.21 15.52
CA THR A 114 -14.52 -0.83 16.84
C THR A 114 -13.93 0.50 17.32
N VAL A 115 -12.61 0.65 17.25
CA VAL A 115 -11.91 1.87 17.65
C VAL A 115 -12.22 3.02 16.69
N GLY A 116 -12.28 2.76 15.38
CA GLY A 116 -12.63 3.74 14.36
C GLY A 116 -14.05 4.32 14.52
N GLN A 117 -15.01 3.48 14.96
CA GLN A 117 -16.37 3.90 15.27
C GLN A 117 -16.45 4.64 16.62
N ALA A 118 -15.76 4.13 17.65
CA ALA A 118 -15.76 4.73 18.99
C ALA A 118 -15.10 6.11 19.02
N LYS A 119 -14.03 6.31 18.25
CA LYS A 119 -13.17 7.51 18.25
C LYS A 119 -12.71 7.93 19.65
N ASP A 120 -12.48 6.94 20.50
CA ASP A 120 -12.03 7.10 21.87
C ASP A 120 -10.51 6.94 21.95
N GLU A 121 -9.81 7.90 22.55
CA GLU A 121 -8.34 7.90 22.64
C GLU A 121 -7.80 6.78 23.54
N ALA A 122 -8.50 6.42 24.62
CA ALA A 122 -8.06 5.37 25.53
C ALA A 122 -8.16 3.99 24.85
N LEU A 123 -9.25 3.73 24.13
CA LEU A 123 -9.41 2.50 23.33
C LEU A 123 -8.41 2.45 22.16
N THR A 124 -8.09 3.61 21.57
CA THR A 124 -7.07 3.73 20.53
C THR A 124 -5.70 3.33 21.05
N ASN A 125 -5.27 3.91 22.17
CA ASN A 125 -3.97 3.59 22.78
C ASN A 125 -3.91 2.11 23.19
N GLN A 126 -4.99 1.58 23.78
CA GLN A 126 -5.06 0.16 24.13
C GLN A 126 -4.86 -0.76 22.91
N LEU A 127 -5.44 -0.42 21.76
CA LEU A 127 -5.24 -1.21 20.53
C LEU A 127 -3.82 -1.02 19.96
N ILE A 128 -3.25 0.18 20.05
CA ILE A 128 -1.87 0.43 19.61
C ILE A 128 -0.88 -0.41 20.45
N ASP A 129 -1.00 -0.41 21.78
CA ASP A 129 -0.15 -1.20 22.68
C ASP A 129 -0.22 -2.70 22.34
N TYR A 130 -1.42 -3.19 22.00
CA TYR A 130 -1.61 -4.56 21.53
C TYR A 130 -0.93 -4.83 20.18
N LEU A 131 -1.07 -3.92 19.21
CA LEU A 131 -0.46 -4.07 17.88
C LEU A 131 1.07 -3.98 17.94
N MET A 132 1.63 -3.19 18.86
CA MET A 132 3.08 -3.11 19.09
C MET A 132 3.63 -4.26 19.93
N GLY A 133 2.76 -5.13 20.47
CA GLY A 133 3.15 -6.29 21.27
C GLY A 133 3.54 -5.95 22.71
N GLU A 134 3.16 -4.78 23.24
CA GLU A 134 3.41 -4.43 24.64
C GLU A 134 2.57 -5.29 25.59
N SER A 135 1.39 -5.76 25.14
CA SER A 135 0.49 -6.59 25.94
C SER A 135 0.78 -8.09 25.85
N ASP A 136 1.23 -8.60 24.70
CA ASP A 136 1.40 -10.05 24.44
C ASP A 136 2.85 -10.44 24.13
N GLY A 137 3.77 -9.48 24.09
CA GLY A 137 5.19 -9.67 23.79
C GLY A 137 5.50 -9.92 22.31
N MET A 138 4.50 -9.87 21.42
CA MET A 138 4.66 -10.17 20.00
C MET A 138 4.06 -9.07 19.12
N PRO A 139 4.90 -8.18 18.54
CA PRO A 139 4.41 -7.14 17.65
C PRO A 139 3.66 -7.76 16.45
N LYS A 140 2.50 -7.20 16.15
CA LYS A 140 1.70 -7.57 14.98
C LYS A 140 2.25 -6.89 13.73
N ASP A 141 1.76 -7.36 12.59
CA ASP A 141 2.11 -6.79 11.28
C ASP A 141 1.74 -5.30 11.19
N ALA A 142 2.69 -4.46 10.76
CA ALA A 142 2.55 -3.02 10.66
C ALA A 142 1.36 -2.58 9.78
N LYS A 143 0.86 -3.45 8.89
CA LYS A 143 -0.35 -3.21 8.10
C LYS A 143 -1.59 -2.91 8.95
N TYR A 144 -1.69 -3.50 10.14
CA TYR A 144 -2.83 -3.28 11.04
C TYR A 144 -2.77 -1.90 11.68
N LEU A 145 -1.58 -1.47 12.09
CA LEU A 145 -1.36 -0.13 12.61
C LEU A 145 -1.64 0.93 11.53
N PHE A 146 -1.23 0.67 10.29
CA PHE A 146 -1.57 1.51 9.16
C PHE A 146 -3.08 1.63 8.95
N ARG A 147 -3.81 0.50 8.94
CA ARG A 147 -5.28 0.49 8.81
C ARG A 147 -5.96 1.24 9.95
N LEU A 148 -5.47 1.11 11.18
CA LEU A 148 -5.98 1.86 12.33
C LEU A 148 -5.83 3.37 12.14
N TYR A 149 -4.64 3.84 11.78
CA TYR A 149 -4.42 5.27 11.55
C TYR A 149 -5.24 5.81 10.38
N MET A 150 -5.44 5.02 9.33
CA MET A 150 -6.33 5.39 8.22
C MET A 150 -7.79 5.48 8.66
N ALA A 151 -8.29 4.53 9.45
CA ALA A 151 -9.65 4.55 10.00
C ALA A 151 -9.88 5.77 10.90
N LEU A 152 -8.87 6.16 11.69
CA LEU A 152 -8.88 7.34 12.56
C LEU A 152 -8.57 8.65 11.82
N LYS A 153 -8.30 8.60 10.51
CA LYS A 153 -7.86 9.75 9.69
C LYS A 153 -6.59 10.44 10.21
N GLN A 154 -5.75 9.70 10.93
CA GLN A 154 -4.44 10.14 11.40
C GLN A 154 -3.39 9.97 10.30
N TYR A 155 -3.54 10.72 9.21
CA TYR A 155 -2.73 10.56 7.99
C TYR A 155 -1.22 10.73 8.19
N ARG A 156 -0.80 11.56 9.16
CA ARG A 156 0.63 11.77 9.46
C ARG A 156 1.29 10.53 10.03
N GLU A 157 0.63 9.84 10.95
CA GLU A 157 1.15 8.60 11.53
C GLU A 157 1.01 7.45 10.52
N ALA A 158 -0.11 7.38 9.78
CA ALA A 158 -0.26 6.45 8.66
C ALA A 158 0.88 6.57 7.63
N ALA A 159 1.32 7.79 7.31
CA ALA A 159 2.42 8.02 6.39
C ALA A 159 3.76 7.47 6.91
N ARG A 160 4.04 7.60 8.22
CA ARG A 160 5.24 7.02 8.84
C ARG A 160 5.17 5.49 8.81
N THR A 161 4.03 4.91 9.16
CA THR A 161 3.83 3.46 9.11
C THR A 161 3.95 2.92 7.68
N ALA A 162 3.45 3.64 6.67
CA ALA A 162 3.61 3.26 5.26
C ALA A 162 5.08 3.18 4.83
N ILE A 163 5.94 4.09 5.32
CA ILE A 163 7.39 4.04 5.06
C ILE A 163 8.01 2.79 5.70
N ILE A 164 7.58 2.40 6.90
CA ILE A 164 8.04 1.19 7.59
C ILE A 164 7.64 -0.06 6.79
N ILE A 165 6.35 -0.18 6.42
CA ILE A 165 5.84 -1.30 5.61
C ILE A 165 6.61 -1.40 4.29
N ALA A 166 6.81 -0.28 3.59
CA ALA A 166 7.56 -0.28 2.34
C ALA A 166 9.01 -0.74 2.51
N ARG A 167 9.66 -0.39 3.63
CA ARG A 167 11.03 -0.82 3.94
C ARG A 167 11.11 -2.32 4.25
N GLU A 168 10.10 -2.87 4.93
CA GLU A 168 9.98 -4.31 5.19
C GLU A 168 9.80 -5.07 3.87
N GLU A 169 8.88 -4.62 3.01
CA GLU A 169 8.66 -5.19 1.67
C GLU A 169 9.92 -5.08 0.78
N GLN A 170 10.65 -3.96 0.83
CA GLN A 170 11.96 -3.81 0.17
C GLN A 170 12.98 -4.83 0.67
N SER A 171 13.01 -5.08 1.98
CA SER A 171 13.90 -6.05 2.61
C SER A 171 13.52 -7.49 2.27
N ALA A 172 12.22 -7.77 2.09
CA ALA A 172 11.73 -9.04 1.57
C ALA A 172 11.99 -9.23 0.06
N GLY A 173 12.29 -8.15 -0.67
CA GLY A 173 12.50 -8.16 -2.13
C GLY A 173 11.23 -7.91 -2.95
N ASN A 174 10.13 -7.55 -2.31
CA ASN A 174 8.82 -7.27 -2.91
C ASN A 174 8.69 -5.79 -3.34
N TYR A 175 9.55 -5.34 -4.26
CA TYR A 175 9.65 -3.92 -4.61
C TYR A 175 8.37 -3.31 -5.21
N ARG A 176 7.54 -4.11 -5.88
CA ARG A 176 6.25 -3.66 -6.41
C ARG A 176 5.26 -3.36 -5.29
N ASN A 177 5.15 -4.23 -4.29
CA ASN A 177 4.28 -4.00 -3.13
C ASN A 177 4.74 -2.75 -2.36
N ALA A 178 6.05 -2.61 -2.12
CA ALA A 178 6.62 -1.42 -1.49
C ALA A 178 6.27 -0.14 -2.26
N HIS A 179 6.37 -0.18 -3.59
CA HIS A 179 5.99 0.94 -4.45
C HIS A 179 4.50 1.27 -4.32
N ASP A 180 3.63 0.27 -4.40
CA ASP A 180 2.17 0.46 -4.40
C ASP A 180 1.67 1.00 -3.05
N VAL A 181 2.25 0.55 -1.93
CA VAL A 181 1.96 1.10 -0.59
C VAL A 181 2.33 2.57 -0.49
N LEU A 182 3.54 2.95 -0.92
CA LEU A 182 3.99 4.34 -0.89
C LEU A 182 3.18 5.21 -1.86
N PHE A 183 2.85 4.71 -3.06
CA PHE A 183 2.06 5.43 -4.04
C PHE A 183 0.63 5.69 -3.55
N SER A 184 -0.01 4.68 -2.94
CA SER A 184 -1.35 4.80 -2.37
C SER A 184 -1.38 5.87 -1.27
N MET A 185 -0.43 5.82 -0.33
CA MET A 185 -0.34 6.81 0.74
C MET A 185 0.03 8.21 0.22
N TYR A 186 0.92 8.31 -0.76
CA TYR A 186 1.26 9.58 -1.42
C TYR A 186 0.02 10.23 -2.04
N SER A 187 -0.79 9.44 -2.76
CA SER A 187 -2.01 9.90 -3.42
C SER A 187 -3.06 10.35 -2.41
N GLU A 188 -3.20 9.63 -1.29
CA GLU A 188 -4.08 10.02 -0.19
C GLU A 188 -3.63 11.35 0.44
N LEU A 189 -2.34 11.50 0.78
CA LEU A 189 -1.82 12.76 1.34
C LEU A 189 -2.05 13.94 0.39
N LYS A 190 -1.84 13.74 -0.92
CA LYS A 190 -2.10 14.76 -1.94
C LYS A 190 -3.58 15.14 -1.99
N THR A 191 -4.48 14.17 -1.92
CA THR A 191 -5.94 14.40 -1.92
C THR A 191 -6.38 15.18 -0.67
N GLN A 192 -5.81 14.86 0.49
CA GLN A 192 -6.08 15.56 1.75
C GLN A 192 -5.30 16.87 1.89
N LYS A 193 -4.50 17.26 0.89
CA LYS A 193 -3.63 18.45 0.90
C LYS A 193 -2.67 18.48 2.10
N ILE A 194 -2.13 17.32 2.48
CA ILE A 194 -1.17 17.18 3.58
C ILE A 194 0.24 17.15 2.99
N LYS A 195 1.16 17.90 3.60
CA LYS A 195 2.57 17.90 3.23
C LYS A 195 3.14 16.48 3.22
N ILE A 196 3.72 16.10 2.09
CA ILE A 196 4.26 14.77 1.87
C ILE A 196 5.65 14.67 2.51
N PRO A 197 5.94 13.64 3.31
CA PRO A 197 7.27 13.41 3.84
C PRO A 197 8.31 13.24 2.73
N SER A 198 9.45 13.93 2.84
CA SER A 198 10.53 13.87 1.85
C SER A 198 11.09 12.46 1.67
N GLU A 199 11.16 11.68 2.75
CA GLU A 199 11.58 10.28 2.70
C GLU A 199 10.62 9.42 1.87
N MET A 200 9.31 9.60 2.01
CA MET A 200 8.30 8.89 1.20
C MET A 200 8.47 9.19 -0.28
N ALA A 201 8.58 10.48 -0.64
CA ALA A 201 8.78 10.90 -2.03
C ALA A 201 10.07 10.33 -2.63
N THR A 202 11.16 10.33 -1.85
CA THR A 202 12.47 9.81 -2.27
C THR A 202 12.43 8.28 -2.44
N ASN A 203 11.89 7.55 -1.47
CA ASN A 203 11.78 6.09 -1.54
C ASN A 203 10.88 5.65 -2.70
N LEU A 204 9.76 6.35 -2.92
CA LEU A 204 8.86 6.10 -4.05
C LEU A 204 9.58 6.33 -5.38
N MET A 205 10.33 7.43 -5.52
CA MET A 205 11.10 7.74 -6.73
C MET A 205 12.16 6.67 -7.03
N ILE A 206 12.88 6.17 -6.01
CA ILE A 206 13.89 5.13 -6.18
C ILE A 206 13.26 3.80 -6.60
N LEU A 207 12.14 3.40 -5.97
CA LEU A 207 11.39 2.19 -6.33
C LEU A 207 10.79 2.29 -7.74
N HIS A 208 10.24 3.45 -8.09
CA HIS A 208 9.71 3.72 -9.42
C HIS A 208 10.80 3.60 -10.49
N SER A 209 11.98 4.16 -10.21
CA SER A 209 13.14 4.04 -11.09
C SER A 209 13.51 2.56 -11.33
N TYR A 210 13.45 1.70 -10.31
CA TYR A 210 13.66 0.26 -10.46
C TYR A 210 12.60 -0.43 -11.34
N ILE A 211 11.31 -0.07 -11.17
CA ILE A 211 10.22 -0.63 -11.99
C ILE A 211 10.38 -0.24 -13.46
N LEU A 212 10.75 1.02 -13.73
CA LEU A 212 10.97 1.54 -15.08
C LEU A 212 12.09 0.81 -15.83
N VAL A 213 13.12 0.29 -15.16
CA VAL A 213 14.21 -0.47 -15.79
C VAL A 213 13.65 -1.61 -16.63
N LYS A 214 12.75 -2.42 -16.06
CA LYS A 214 12.18 -3.57 -16.76
C LYS A 214 11.40 -3.13 -18.00
N THR A 215 10.71 -2.00 -17.93
CA THR A 215 9.95 -1.42 -19.05
C THR A 215 10.88 -0.93 -20.16
N HIS A 216 11.93 -0.16 -19.84
CA HIS A 216 12.87 0.36 -20.84
C HIS A 216 13.71 -0.75 -21.49
N VAL A 217 14.19 -1.72 -20.71
CA VAL A 217 14.97 -2.85 -21.25
C VAL A 217 14.15 -3.68 -22.23
N LYS A 218 12.85 -3.91 -21.95
CA LYS A 218 11.95 -4.61 -22.88
C LYS A 218 11.72 -3.87 -24.20
N ARG A 219 11.81 -2.54 -24.18
CA ARG A 219 11.67 -1.68 -25.37
C ARG A 219 12.98 -1.52 -26.16
N GLY A 220 14.08 -2.11 -25.68
CA GLY A 220 15.40 -1.95 -26.28
C GLY A 220 16.06 -0.60 -25.99
N ASP A 221 15.48 0.23 -25.12
CA ASP A 221 16.02 1.54 -24.76
C ASP A 221 17.05 1.40 -23.62
N HIS A 222 18.19 0.80 -23.95
CA HIS A 222 19.25 0.43 -23.01
C HIS A 222 19.85 1.66 -22.29
N MET A 223 19.85 2.84 -22.92
CA MET A 223 20.37 4.06 -22.32
C MET A 223 19.52 4.53 -21.14
N LYS A 224 18.19 4.62 -21.32
CA LYS A 224 17.27 5.00 -20.23
C LYS A 224 17.27 3.95 -19.12
N GLY A 225 17.27 2.66 -19.49
CA GLY A 225 17.38 1.56 -18.54
C GLY A 225 18.67 1.61 -17.70
N ALA A 226 19.81 1.86 -18.34
CA ALA A 226 21.11 1.97 -17.66
C ALA A 226 21.14 3.16 -16.68
N ARG A 227 20.66 4.34 -17.09
CA ARG A 227 20.61 5.52 -16.21
C ARG A 227 19.72 5.29 -14.97
N MET A 228 18.57 4.62 -15.14
CA MET A 228 17.73 4.23 -14.00
C MET A 228 18.42 3.21 -13.08
N LEU A 229 19.13 2.24 -13.67
CA LEU A 229 19.93 1.27 -12.91
C LEU A 229 21.07 1.91 -12.13
N ILE A 230 21.72 2.95 -12.68
CA ILE A 230 22.74 3.73 -11.96
C ILE A 230 22.12 4.38 -10.72
N ARG A 231 20.94 5.01 -10.85
CA ARG A 231 20.24 5.62 -9.72
C ARG A 231 19.89 4.60 -8.62
N VAL A 232 19.40 3.43 -9.03
CA VAL A 232 19.10 2.33 -8.09
C VAL A 232 20.37 1.80 -7.44
N ALA A 233 21.45 1.60 -8.20
CA ALA A 233 22.73 1.12 -7.71
C ALA A 233 23.42 2.10 -6.74
N ASN A 234 23.25 3.40 -6.94
CA ASN A 234 23.71 4.41 -5.98
C ASN A 234 22.95 4.34 -4.64
N ASN A 235 21.74 3.76 -4.64
CA ASN A 235 20.89 3.55 -3.47
C ASN A 235 20.75 2.06 -3.10
N ILE A 236 21.77 1.25 -3.38
CA ILE A 236 21.70 -0.22 -3.27
C ILE A 236 21.39 -0.73 -1.86
N SER A 237 21.67 0.06 -0.82
CA SER A 237 21.32 -0.26 0.57
C SER A 237 19.81 -0.41 0.79
N LYS A 238 18.98 0.17 -0.09
CA LYS A 238 17.52 0.03 -0.08
C LYS A 238 17.04 -1.26 -0.77
N PHE A 239 17.93 -2.05 -1.37
CA PHE A 239 17.62 -3.28 -2.11
C PHE A 239 18.46 -4.49 -1.62
N PRO A 240 18.41 -4.85 -0.33
CA PRO A 240 19.34 -5.81 0.27
C PRO A 240 19.27 -7.23 -0.33
N SER A 241 18.07 -7.68 -0.73
CA SER A 241 17.87 -9.04 -1.28
C SER A 241 18.37 -9.21 -2.71
N HIS A 242 18.48 -8.12 -3.46
CA HIS A 242 18.82 -8.16 -4.88
C HIS A 242 20.08 -7.35 -5.23
N ILE A 243 20.97 -7.09 -4.26
CA ILE A 243 22.21 -6.33 -4.47
C ILE A 243 22.99 -6.86 -5.68
N VAL A 244 23.33 -8.15 -5.69
CA VAL A 244 24.17 -8.76 -6.73
C VAL A 244 23.46 -8.78 -8.10
N PRO A 245 22.19 -9.23 -8.21
CA PRO A 245 21.44 -9.14 -9.47
C PRO A 245 21.32 -7.72 -10.04
N ILE A 246 21.03 -6.73 -9.19
CA ILE A 246 20.88 -5.32 -9.61
C ILE A 246 22.20 -4.80 -10.13
N LEU A 247 23.28 -4.88 -9.34
CA LEU A 247 24.59 -4.41 -9.76
C LEU A 247 25.09 -5.12 -11.02
N THR A 248 24.85 -6.44 -11.15
CA THR A 248 25.21 -7.20 -12.35
C THR A 248 24.47 -6.68 -13.58
N SER A 249 23.18 -6.41 -13.43
CA SER A 249 22.36 -5.81 -14.51
C SER A 249 22.83 -4.40 -14.85
N THR A 250 23.18 -3.58 -13.84
CA THR A 250 23.75 -2.24 -14.03
C THR A 250 25.01 -2.30 -14.89
N VAL A 251 25.96 -3.19 -14.59
CA VAL A 251 27.19 -3.32 -15.38
C VAL A 251 26.90 -3.72 -16.83
N ILE A 252 26.01 -4.70 -17.04
CA ILE A 252 25.68 -5.20 -18.38
C ILE A 252 24.98 -4.12 -19.21
N GLU A 253 23.98 -3.44 -18.65
CA GLU A 253 23.21 -2.43 -19.36
C GLU A 253 24.03 -1.15 -19.59
N CYS A 254 24.86 -0.72 -18.62
CA CYS A 254 25.79 0.39 -18.82
C CYS A 254 26.79 0.09 -19.96
N HIS A 255 27.34 -1.13 -20.01
CA HIS A 255 28.24 -1.52 -21.09
C HIS A 255 27.54 -1.53 -22.46
N ARG A 256 26.30 -2.03 -22.55
CA ARG A 256 25.49 -2.02 -23.78
C ARG A 256 25.13 -0.60 -24.24
N ALA A 257 24.87 0.29 -23.29
CA ALA A 257 24.56 1.69 -23.55
C ALA A 257 25.80 2.54 -23.88
N GLY A 258 27.02 2.00 -23.77
CA GLY A 258 28.27 2.74 -23.98
C GLY A 258 28.70 3.61 -22.78
N LEU A 259 28.10 3.41 -21.60
CA LEU A 259 28.47 4.07 -20.34
C LEU A 259 29.60 3.29 -19.65
N LYS A 260 30.81 3.33 -20.24
CA LYS A 260 31.88 2.42 -19.84
C LYS A 260 32.54 2.78 -18.51
N ASN A 261 32.65 4.06 -18.16
CA ASN A 261 33.20 4.49 -16.88
C ASN A 261 32.25 4.09 -15.73
N SER A 262 30.95 4.34 -15.89
CA SER A 262 29.90 3.88 -14.97
C SER A 262 29.91 2.34 -14.83
N ALA A 263 29.99 1.60 -15.95
CA ALA A 263 30.09 0.15 -15.94
C ALA A 263 31.33 -0.35 -15.17
N PHE A 264 32.49 0.28 -15.37
CA PHE A 264 33.72 -0.05 -14.64
C PHE A 264 33.58 0.16 -13.13
N SER A 265 33.01 1.29 -12.70
CA SER A 265 32.80 1.60 -11.28
C SER A 265 31.95 0.54 -10.57
N PHE A 266 30.79 0.17 -11.14
CA PHE A 266 29.93 -0.87 -10.57
C PHE A 266 30.53 -2.27 -10.70
N ALA A 267 31.30 -2.54 -11.76
CA ALA A 267 32.04 -3.79 -11.90
C ALA A 267 33.10 -3.95 -10.80
N ALA A 268 33.84 -2.87 -10.49
CA ALA A 268 34.78 -2.85 -9.38
C ALA A 268 34.10 -3.08 -8.03
N MET A 269 32.90 -2.50 -7.82
CA MET A 269 32.10 -2.76 -6.62
C MET A 269 31.67 -4.23 -6.50
N LEU A 270 31.22 -4.86 -7.59
CA LEU A 270 30.85 -6.28 -7.63
C LEU A 270 32.03 -7.22 -7.35
N MET A 271 33.23 -6.83 -7.74
CA MET A 271 34.44 -7.64 -7.56
C MET A 271 34.96 -7.68 -6.12
N ARG A 272 34.35 -6.92 -5.20
CA ARG A 272 34.64 -7.00 -3.77
C ARG A 272 34.37 -8.40 -3.20
N PRO A 273 35.12 -8.83 -2.17
CA PRO A 273 35.01 -10.18 -1.60
C PRO A 273 33.58 -10.56 -1.18
N GLU A 274 32.81 -9.59 -0.70
CA GLU A 274 31.42 -9.74 -0.24
C GLU A 274 30.47 -10.26 -1.33
N TYR A 275 30.69 -9.85 -2.58
CA TYR A 275 29.77 -10.07 -3.70
C TYR A 275 30.32 -11.05 -4.74
N ARG A 276 31.65 -11.11 -4.93
CA ARG A 276 32.31 -11.86 -6.00
C ARG A 276 31.92 -13.34 -6.08
N ASN A 277 31.65 -13.98 -4.95
CA ASN A 277 31.28 -15.40 -4.88
C ASN A 277 29.80 -15.65 -5.20
N LYS A 278 28.96 -14.62 -5.14
CA LYS A 278 27.53 -14.68 -5.44
C LYS A 278 27.21 -14.35 -6.91
N ILE A 279 28.20 -13.91 -7.69
CA ILE A 279 28.05 -13.62 -9.13
C ILE A 279 28.02 -14.93 -9.90
N ASP A 280 27.03 -15.06 -10.79
CA ASP A 280 26.94 -16.17 -11.74
C ASP A 280 28.21 -16.28 -12.61
N LEU A 281 28.75 -17.50 -12.72
CA LEU A 281 29.94 -17.82 -13.50
C LEU A 281 29.86 -17.36 -14.96
N LYS A 282 28.65 -17.29 -15.54
CA LYS A 282 28.40 -16.80 -16.90
C LYS A 282 28.84 -15.35 -17.10
N TYR A 283 28.64 -14.50 -16.09
CA TYR A 283 28.96 -13.07 -16.16
C TYR A 283 30.29 -12.74 -15.47
N LYS A 284 30.70 -13.54 -14.48
CA LYS A 284 31.91 -13.32 -13.68
C LYS A 284 33.17 -13.08 -14.52
N LYS A 285 33.44 -13.94 -15.52
CA LYS A 285 34.63 -13.79 -16.39
C LYS A 285 34.62 -12.48 -17.19
N LYS A 286 33.43 -12.05 -17.66
CA LYS A 286 33.28 -10.81 -18.44
C LYS A 286 33.48 -9.57 -17.57
N ILE A 287 32.90 -9.59 -16.36
CA ILE A 287 33.05 -8.50 -15.38
C ILE A 287 34.51 -8.40 -14.90
N GLU A 288 35.17 -9.54 -14.65
CA GLU A 288 36.61 -9.56 -14.31
C GLU A 288 37.49 -8.97 -15.41
N ALA A 289 37.21 -9.29 -16.67
CA ALA A 289 37.93 -8.73 -17.81
C ALA A 289 37.75 -7.20 -17.92
N MET A 290 36.54 -6.70 -17.67
CA MET A 290 36.21 -5.28 -17.68
C MET A 290 36.95 -4.49 -16.59
N VAL A 291 37.11 -5.07 -15.39
CA VAL A 291 37.87 -4.42 -14.30
C VAL A 291 39.39 -4.47 -14.56
N ARG A 292 39.89 -5.53 -15.21
CA ARG A 292 41.33 -5.67 -15.54
C ARG A 292 41.78 -4.72 -16.66
N ARG A 293 40.89 -4.40 -17.58
CA ARG A 293 41.15 -3.48 -18.69
C ARG A 293 40.09 -2.38 -18.68
N PRO A 294 40.25 -1.37 -17.80
CA PRO A 294 39.30 -0.28 -17.70
C PRO A 294 39.25 0.51 -19.01
N ASP A 295 38.04 0.79 -19.47
CA ASP A 295 37.76 1.76 -20.52
C ASP A 295 36.88 2.85 -19.91
N THR A 296 37.43 4.05 -19.80
CA THR A 296 36.75 5.21 -19.20
C THR A 296 36.08 6.10 -20.25
N SER A 297 36.01 5.67 -21.52
CA SER A 297 35.26 6.40 -22.54
C SER A 297 33.76 6.35 -22.26
N GLU A 298 33.20 7.49 -21.86
CA GLU A 298 31.77 7.67 -21.60
C GLU A 298 31.34 9.02 -22.16
N ALA A 299 30.23 9.03 -22.91
CA ALA A 299 29.65 10.27 -23.39
C ALA A 299 29.03 11.02 -22.21
N GLU A 300 29.30 12.33 -22.15
CA GLU A 300 28.64 13.21 -21.18
C GLU A 300 27.12 13.18 -21.39
N GLU A 301 26.40 13.25 -20.27
CA GLU A 301 24.95 13.23 -20.30
C GLU A 301 24.43 14.56 -20.89
N PRO A 302 23.42 14.53 -21.78
CA PRO A 302 22.79 15.75 -22.26
C PRO A 302 22.27 16.60 -21.10
N THR A 303 22.41 17.91 -21.22
CA THR A 303 21.93 18.86 -20.22
C THR A 303 20.62 19.48 -20.66
N THR A 304 19.67 19.56 -19.73
CA THR A 304 18.37 20.21 -19.93
C THR A 304 18.13 21.28 -18.86
N PRO A 305 17.29 22.29 -19.13
CA PRO A 305 17.11 23.41 -18.21
C PRO A 305 16.25 23.03 -17.00
N CYS A 306 16.70 23.46 -15.82
CA CYS A 306 15.98 23.35 -14.56
C CYS A 306 14.61 24.06 -14.64
N PRO A 307 13.50 23.44 -14.17
CA PRO A 307 12.19 24.07 -14.18
C PRO A 307 12.03 25.23 -13.19
N TYR A 308 12.97 25.43 -12.25
CA TYR A 308 12.93 26.56 -11.32
C TYR A 308 13.77 27.75 -11.81
N CYS A 309 15.05 27.50 -12.12
CA CYS A 309 16.04 28.56 -12.39
C CYS A 309 16.69 28.49 -13.79
N GLU A 310 16.23 27.58 -14.65
CA GLU A 310 16.72 27.40 -16.03
C GLU A 310 18.21 27.00 -16.16
N PHE A 311 18.86 26.72 -15.03
CA PHE A 311 20.22 26.18 -14.99
C PHE A 311 20.30 24.83 -15.74
N LEU A 312 21.27 24.69 -16.63
CA LEU A 312 21.48 23.47 -17.40
C LEU A 312 22.14 22.40 -16.52
N LEU A 313 21.44 21.29 -16.32
CA LEU A 313 21.93 20.14 -15.56
C LEU A 313 21.67 18.83 -16.32
N PRO A 314 22.40 17.74 -16.03
CA PRO A 314 22.15 16.44 -16.63
C PRO A 314 20.69 15.98 -16.47
N GLU A 315 20.12 15.40 -17.54
CA GLU A 315 18.71 14.98 -17.61
C GLU A 315 18.27 14.06 -16.44
N CYS A 316 19.15 13.24 -15.88
CA CYS A 316 18.84 12.30 -14.81
C CYS A 316 19.10 12.84 -13.39
N GLU A 317 19.70 14.03 -13.26
CA GLU A 317 19.88 14.70 -11.96
C GLU A 317 18.58 15.32 -11.48
N LEU A 318 18.20 15.04 -10.23
CA LEU A 318 16.97 15.52 -9.59
C LEU A 318 17.23 16.58 -8.53
N LEU A 319 18.49 16.96 -8.27
CA LEU A 319 18.84 18.03 -7.35
C LEU A 319 19.56 19.10 -8.15
N CYS A 320 18.98 20.29 -8.25
CA CYS A 320 19.60 21.35 -9.04
C CYS A 320 20.76 22.01 -8.28
N PRO A 321 21.98 22.06 -8.83
CA PRO A 321 23.12 22.75 -8.18
C PRO A 321 22.90 24.25 -8.01
N GLY A 322 22.17 24.88 -8.95
CA GLY A 322 21.94 26.33 -8.96
C GLY A 322 20.94 26.80 -7.90
N CYS A 323 19.75 26.19 -7.84
CA CYS A 323 18.70 26.60 -6.90
C CYS A 323 18.57 25.70 -5.66
N LYS A 324 19.31 24.58 -5.59
CA LYS A 324 19.25 23.57 -4.50
C LYS A 324 17.87 22.93 -4.28
N ASN A 325 16.93 23.12 -5.21
CA ASN A 325 15.61 22.49 -5.16
C ASN A 325 15.67 21.05 -5.70
N ASN A 326 14.81 20.20 -5.12
CA ASN A 326 14.52 18.87 -5.66
C ASN A 326 13.56 19.02 -6.85
N LEU A 327 13.97 18.53 -8.01
CA LEU A 327 13.21 18.61 -9.24
C LEU A 327 12.19 17.47 -9.32
N PRO A 328 10.95 17.75 -9.76
CA PRO A 328 10.01 16.72 -10.15
C PRO A 328 10.61 15.84 -11.24
N TYR A 329 10.29 14.54 -11.20
CA TYR A 329 10.75 13.56 -12.16
C TYR A 329 9.62 13.08 -13.07
N CYS A 330 9.96 12.75 -14.29
CA CYS A 330 9.07 12.19 -15.28
C CYS A 330 8.77 10.73 -14.93
N ILE A 331 7.49 10.40 -14.72
CA ILE A 331 7.11 9.01 -14.44
C ILE A 331 7.38 8.03 -15.60
N ALA A 332 7.57 8.50 -16.83
CA ALA A 332 7.82 7.63 -17.98
C ALA A 332 9.30 7.32 -18.22
N THR A 333 10.22 8.21 -17.81
CA THR A 333 11.66 8.10 -18.10
C THR A 333 12.55 8.17 -16.86
N GLY A 334 12.02 8.68 -15.75
CA GLY A 334 12.75 8.98 -14.52
C GLY A 334 13.64 10.23 -14.58
N ARG A 335 13.69 10.96 -15.71
CA ARG A 335 14.45 12.22 -15.86
C ARG A 335 13.80 13.38 -15.12
N HIS A 336 14.51 14.49 -14.88
CA HIS A 336 13.87 15.69 -14.37
C HIS A 336 12.92 16.29 -15.41
N MET A 337 11.92 17.01 -14.92
CA MET A 337 10.89 17.63 -15.76
C MET A 337 11.37 18.94 -16.41
N VAL A 338 10.89 19.21 -17.63
CA VAL A 338 11.16 20.45 -18.38
C VAL A 338 9.85 21.18 -18.66
N LYS A 339 9.80 22.51 -18.48
CA LYS A 339 8.59 23.34 -18.66
C LYS A 339 7.94 23.15 -20.04
N ASN A 340 8.78 23.07 -21.08
CA ASN A 340 8.32 23.02 -22.47
C ASN A 340 7.72 21.68 -22.90
N ASP A 341 7.86 20.61 -22.11
CA ASP A 341 7.38 19.27 -22.46
C ASP A 341 6.62 18.64 -21.28
N TRP A 342 5.77 19.41 -20.60
CA TRP A 342 5.06 18.95 -19.40
C TRP A 342 3.69 18.34 -19.71
N THR A 343 3.37 17.22 -19.07
CA THR A 343 2.02 16.66 -18.94
C THR A 343 1.86 16.04 -17.56
N ALA A 344 0.63 15.73 -17.16
CA ALA A 344 0.36 14.88 -16.02
C ALA A 344 -0.47 13.66 -16.43
N CYS A 345 -0.38 12.58 -15.66
CA CYS A 345 -1.27 11.43 -15.81
C CYS A 345 -2.71 11.85 -15.45
N PRO A 346 -3.73 11.56 -16.28
CA PRO A 346 -5.10 11.96 -15.98
C PRO A 346 -5.69 11.24 -14.76
N ASN A 347 -5.12 10.11 -14.36
CA ASN A 347 -5.67 9.30 -13.27
C ASN A 347 -4.96 9.56 -11.93
N CYS A 348 -3.63 9.65 -11.92
CA CYS A 348 -2.85 9.85 -10.69
C CYS A 348 -2.24 11.25 -10.54
N ASP A 349 -2.38 12.11 -11.55
CA ASP A 349 -1.88 13.48 -11.56
C ASP A 349 -0.37 13.61 -11.25
N PHE A 350 0.41 12.59 -11.61
CA PHE A 350 1.87 12.63 -11.56
C PHE A 350 2.45 13.23 -12.84
N PRO A 351 3.53 14.04 -12.74
CA PRO A 351 4.13 14.70 -13.89
C PRO A 351 4.90 13.71 -14.80
N ALA A 352 4.81 13.94 -16.10
CA ALA A 352 5.55 13.22 -17.11
C ALA A 352 5.97 14.16 -18.25
N LEU A 353 7.02 13.79 -18.97
CA LEU A 353 7.38 14.47 -20.22
C LEU A 353 6.37 14.08 -21.29
N HIS A 354 5.69 15.04 -21.91
CA HIS A 354 4.57 14.79 -22.82
C HIS A 354 4.99 13.94 -24.03
N SER A 355 6.11 14.28 -24.66
CA SER A 355 6.65 13.52 -25.80
C SER A 355 6.93 12.05 -25.46
N GLU A 356 7.66 11.83 -24.37
CA GLU A 356 8.08 10.51 -23.90
C GLU A 356 6.90 9.68 -23.37
N PHE A 357 5.98 10.30 -22.64
CA PHE A 357 4.81 9.61 -22.11
C PHE A 357 3.84 9.19 -23.23
N LYS A 358 3.70 10.01 -24.27
CA LYS A 358 2.94 9.65 -25.47
C LYS A 358 3.57 8.47 -26.22
N ASN A 359 4.89 8.49 -26.45
CA ASN A 359 5.61 7.37 -27.06
C ASN A 359 5.47 6.09 -26.22
N MET A 360 5.49 6.25 -24.91
CA MET A 360 5.30 5.14 -23.98
C MET A 360 3.90 4.52 -24.06
N LEU A 361 2.86 5.35 -24.16
CA LEU A 361 1.49 4.88 -24.23
C LEU A 361 1.15 4.19 -25.56
N GLN A 362 1.85 4.53 -26.65
CA GLN A 362 1.67 3.86 -27.95
C GLN A 362 2.01 2.36 -27.91
N SER A 363 2.92 1.96 -27.03
CA SER A 363 3.31 0.56 -26.85
C SER A 363 2.54 -0.10 -25.71
N GLU A 364 2.37 0.60 -24.59
CA GLU A 364 1.68 0.11 -23.41
C GLU A 364 0.68 1.17 -22.95
N ASN A 365 -0.62 0.93 -23.16
CA ASN A 365 -1.70 1.86 -22.76
C ASN A 365 -1.90 1.95 -21.23
N ILE A 366 -0.83 1.83 -20.44
CA ILE A 366 -0.85 1.75 -18.98
C ILE A 366 0.14 2.78 -18.42
N CYS A 367 -0.30 3.53 -17.41
CA CYS A 367 0.57 4.44 -16.67
C CYS A 367 1.58 3.64 -15.83
N PRO A 368 2.89 3.94 -15.89
CA PRO A 368 3.90 3.21 -15.11
C PRO A 368 3.81 3.47 -13.62
N MET A 369 3.16 4.57 -13.21
CA MET A 369 3.02 4.97 -11.81
C MET A 369 1.81 4.29 -11.16
N CYS A 370 0.60 4.52 -11.67
CA CYS A 370 -0.62 3.97 -11.07
C CYS A 370 -1.09 2.63 -11.66
N SER A 371 -0.42 2.13 -12.72
CA SER A 371 -0.83 0.91 -13.44
C SER A 371 -2.24 0.95 -14.05
N GLU A 372 -2.89 2.11 -14.08
CA GLU A 372 -4.19 2.29 -14.72
C GLU A 372 -4.06 2.55 -16.22
N ARG A 373 -5.13 2.23 -16.97
CA ARG A 373 -5.16 2.44 -18.41
C ARG A 373 -5.33 3.92 -18.73
N VAL A 374 -4.43 4.45 -19.57
CA VAL A 374 -4.46 5.84 -20.03
C VAL A 374 -4.55 5.87 -21.54
N SER A 375 -5.58 6.54 -22.06
CA SER A 375 -5.70 6.80 -23.49
C SER A 375 -4.89 8.04 -23.87
N ILE A 376 -4.16 7.93 -24.99
CA ILE A 376 -3.36 9.02 -25.57
C ILE A 376 -4.20 10.28 -25.84
N VAL A 377 -5.50 10.12 -26.11
CA VAL A 377 -6.42 11.23 -26.41
C VAL A 377 -6.66 12.11 -25.18
N HIS A 378 -6.55 11.56 -23.97
CA HIS A 378 -6.74 12.30 -22.72
C HIS A 378 -5.46 13.00 -22.24
N LEU A 379 -4.32 12.79 -22.91
CA LEU A 379 -3.07 13.48 -22.58
C LEU A 379 -3.13 14.93 -23.08
N LYS A 380 -3.11 15.88 -22.15
CA LYS A 380 -3.04 17.31 -22.46
C LYS A 380 -1.68 17.84 -22.04
N LYS A 381 -1.03 18.56 -22.95
CA LYS A 381 0.17 19.32 -22.63
C LYS A 381 -0.22 20.44 -21.65
N ILE A 382 0.48 20.51 -20.53
CA ILE A 382 0.24 21.52 -19.50
C ILE A 382 1.20 22.68 -19.76
N ALA A 383 0.67 23.88 -19.96
CA ALA A 383 1.47 25.08 -20.19
C ALA A 383 1.93 25.72 -18.87
N ASP A 384 1.13 25.61 -17.82
CA ASP A 384 1.45 26.14 -16.49
C ASP A 384 1.82 25.00 -15.52
N CYS A 385 3.11 24.91 -15.21
CA CYS A 385 3.67 23.90 -14.32
C CYS A 385 3.86 24.39 -12.87
N THR A 386 3.48 25.64 -12.57
CA THR A 386 3.54 26.19 -11.20
C THR A 386 2.91 25.31 -10.11
N PRO A 387 1.73 24.69 -10.28
CA PRO A 387 1.12 23.86 -9.22
C PRO A 387 1.93 22.60 -8.88
N TYR A 388 2.81 22.13 -9.78
CA TYR A 388 3.67 20.98 -9.53
C TYR A 388 5.04 21.36 -8.97
N LEU A 389 5.46 22.62 -9.15
CA LEU A 389 6.75 23.13 -8.70
C LEU A 389 6.68 23.69 -7.29
N ASN A 390 5.56 24.33 -6.93
CA ASN A 390 5.29 24.88 -5.60
C ASN A 390 3.95 24.35 -5.05
N PRO A 391 3.90 23.11 -4.50
CA PRO A 391 2.67 22.60 -3.87
C PRO A 391 2.25 23.43 -2.65
N GLU A 392 3.20 24.13 -2.03
CA GLU A 392 3.00 24.95 -0.82
C GLU A 392 2.34 26.31 -1.10
N GLU A 393 2.35 26.82 -2.35
CA GLU A 393 1.69 28.08 -2.71
C GLU A 393 0.18 27.94 -2.97
N MET A 394 -0.34 26.70 -3.02
CA MET A 394 -1.79 26.44 -3.08
C MET A 394 -2.49 26.54 -1.71
N GLU A 395 -1.75 26.87 -0.65
CA GLU A 395 -2.26 27.10 0.71
C GLU A 395 -2.60 28.59 1.01
N GLN A 396 -2.54 29.49 0.02
CA GLN A 396 -3.01 30.89 0.16
C GLN A 396 -4.39 31.13 -0.45
#